data_AF-A0A6M0FBN3-F1
#
_entry.id   AF-A0A6M0FBN3-F1
#
_cell.length_a   1.000
_cell.length_b   1.000
_cell.length_c   1.000
_cell.angle_alpha   90.00
_cell.angle_beta   90.00
_cell.angle_gamma   90.00
#
_symmetry.space_group_name_H-M   'P 1'
#
loop_
_entity.id
_entity.type
_entity.pdbx_description
1 polymer ?
#
loop_
_entity_poly.entity_id
_entity_poly.type
_entity_poly.pdbx_seq_one_letter_code
_entity_poly.pdbx_strand_id
1 'polypeptide(L)'
;MDGSVTMVKLIKLMENAYEQKYPNIPITSGVPEGRPNGSNQGIKNLRENRVQIAAISRTLLPEESLQRNIKLIPIAQDALAIVVGINNP
;
A
#
# COMPACT_ATOMS: atom_id res chain seq x y z
N MET A 1 6.93 -1.12 -4.08
CA MET A 1 5.88 -1.30 -3.06
C MET A 1 4.60 -1.76 -3.74
N ASP A 2 3.71 -2.50 -3.08
CA ASP A 2 2.34 -2.77 -3.59
C ASP A 2 1.35 -2.86 -2.42
N GLY A 3 0.06 -2.79 -2.69
CA GLY A 3 -0.98 -3.06 -1.70
C GLY A 3 -2.17 -2.12 -1.78
N SER A 4 -2.60 -1.62 -0.62
CA SER A 4 -3.87 -0.93 -0.42
C SER A 4 -4.14 0.19 -1.43
N VAL A 5 -5.30 0.08 -2.09
CA VAL A 5 -5.83 1.09 -3.00
C VAL A 5 -6.35 2.33 -2.28
N THR A 6 -6.64 2.25 -0.97
CA THR A 6 -7.09 3.41 -0.19
C THR A 6 -5.93 4.33 0.18
N MET A 7 -4.70 3.81 0.20
CA MET A 7 -3.51 4.56 0.59
C MET A 7 -2.74 5.17 -0.60
N VAL A 8 -3.23 5.01 -1.83
CA VAL A 8 -2.47 5.36 -3.06
C VAL A 8 -2.02 6.81 -3.09
N LYS A 9 -2.87 7.74 -2.65
CA LYS A 9 -2.50 9.16 -2.60
C LYS A 9 -1.33 9.40 -1.64
N LEU A 10 -1.35 8.78 -0.47
CA LEU A 10 -0.27 8.90 0.52
C LEU A 10 1.03 8.29 -0.02
N ILE A 11 0.96 7.10 -0.61
CA ILE A 11 2.13 6.42 -1.18
C ILE A 11 2.76 7.26 -2.29
N LYS A 12 1.96 7.81 -3.23
CA LYS A 12 2.48 8.69 -4.29
C LYS A 12 3.17 9.94 -3.74
N LEU A 13 2.64 10.53 -2.67
CA LEU A 13 3.30 11.67 -2.03
C LEU A 13 4.64 11.28 -1.39
N MET A 14 4.71 10.11 -0.76
CA MET A 14 5.96 9.57 -0.21
C MET A 14 6.98 9.26 -1.31
N GLU A 15 6.56 8.67 -2.42
CA GLU A 15 7.41 8.40 -3.58
C GLU A 15 7.99 9.68 -4.16
N ASN A 16 7.13 10.66 -4.47
CA ASN A 16 7.56 11.95 -4.99
C ASN A 16 8.57 12.64 -4.06
N ALA A 17 8.32 12.64 -2.75
CA ALA A 17 9.23 13.25 -1.78
C ALA A 17 10.56 12.47 -1.66
N TYR A 18 10.51 11.14 -1.75
CA TYR A 18 11.69 10.29 -1.72
C TYR A 18 12.56 10.49 -2.96
N GLU A 19 11.96 10.51 -4.16
CA GLU A 19 12.64 10.75 -5.43
C GLU A 19 13.31 12.13 -5.47
N GLN A 20 12.63 13.18 -4.97
CA GLN A 20 13.24 14.51 -4.87
C GLN A 20 14.48 14.53 -3.97
N LYS A 21 14.48 13.74 -2.90
CA LYS A 21 15.62 13.67 -1.96
C LYS A 21 16.72 12.72 -2.44
N TYR A 22 16.37 11.66 -3.15
CA TYR A 22 17.25 10.59 -3.59
C TYR A 22 17.02 10.25 -5.07
N PRO A 23 17.35 11.16 -6.01
CA PRO A 23 17.00 11.02 -7.43
C PRO A 23 17.64 9.83 -8.13
N ASN A 24 18.70 9.26 -7.54
CA ASN A 24 19.44 8.13 -8.10
C ASN A 24 19.01 6.76 -7.53
N ILE A 25 18.02 6.73 -6.63
CA ILE A 25 17.47 5.49 -6.07
C ILE A 25 16.12 5.23 -6.73
N PRO A 26 16.01 4.24 -7.64
CA PRO A 26 14.74 3.95 -8.29
C PRO A 26 13.73 3.42 -7.27
N ILE A 27 12.52 3.97 -7.31
CA ILE A 27 11.39 3.54 -6.51
C ILE A 27 10.20 3.24 -7.43
N THR A 28 9.40 2.24 -7.08
CA THR A 28 8.19 1.88 -7.81
C THR A 28 7.07 1.53 -6.85
N SER A 29 5.83 1.89 -7.16
CA SER A 29 4.61 1.41 -6.49
C SER A 29 3.66 0.74 -7.47
N GLY A 30 2.97 -0.29 -7.00
CA GLY A 30 2.08 -1.12 -7.79
C GLY A 30 2.81 -2.23 -8.54
N VAL A 31 2.13 -3.37 -8.72
CA VAL A 31 2.65 -4.51 -9.51
C VAL A 31 1.53 -4.97 -10.46
N PRO A 32 1.47 -4.50 -11.71
CA PRO A 32 2.47 -3.68 -12.42
C PRO A 32 2.52 -2.23 -11.93
N GLU A 33 3.61 -1.54 -12.27
CA GLU A 33 3.89 -0.17 -11.83
C GLU A 33 2.71 0.79 -12.07
N GLY A 34 2.46 1.65 -11.08
CA GLY A 34 1.34 2.59 -11.04
C GLY A 34 -0.02 1.95 -10.75
N ARG A 35 -0.10 0.61 -10.62
CA ARG A 35 -1.34 -0.15 -10.42
C ARG A 35 -1.30 -0.96 -9.11
N PRO A 36 -1.64 -0.36 -7.98
CA PRO A 36 -1.74 -1.06 -6.70
C PRO A 36 -2.92 -2.03 -6.68
N ASN A 37 -2.74 -3.22 -6.09
CA ASN A 37 -3.69 -4.34 -6.22
C ASN A 37 -4.47 -4.70 -4.94
N GLY A 38 -4.47 -3.83 -3.93
CA GLY A 38 -5.14 -4.03 -2.65
C GLY A 38 -4.30 -4.80 -1.63
N SER A 39 -4.70 -4.71 -0.34
CA SER A 39 -3.91 -5.20 0.80
C SER A 39 -3.55 -6.70 0.70
N ASN A 40 -4.49 -7.55 0.26
CA ASN A 40 -4.25 -8.99 0.15
C ASN A 40 -3.17 -9.31 -0.89
N GLN A 41 -3.25 -8.70 -2.08
CA GLN A 41 -2.25 -8.91 -3.13
C GLN A 41 -0.91 -8.28 -2.75
N GLY A 42 -0.91 -7.14 -2.04
CA GLY A 42 0.30 -6.53 -1.49
C GLY A 42 1.05 -7.45 -0.52
N ILE A 43 0.35 -8.07 0.45
CA ILE A 43 0.95 -9.05 1.36
C ILE A 43 1.44 -10.29 0.62
N LYS A 44 0.66 -10.80 -0.35
CA LYS A 44 1.12 -11.91 -1.20
C LYS A 44 2.41 -11.56 -1.94
N ASN A 45 2.46 -10.39 -2.57
CA ASN A 45 3.65 -9.91 -3.29
C ASN A 45 4.84 -9.69 -2.35
N LEU A 46 4.63 -9.27 -1.11
CA LEU A 46 5.69 -9.17 -0.09
C LEU A 46 6.24 -10.55 0.26
N ARG A 47 5.35 -11.53 0.50
CA ARG A 47 5.73 -12.92 0.83
C ARG A 47 6.47 -13.62 -0.30
N GLU A 48 6.11 -13.32 -1.53
CA GLU A 48 6.77 -13.83 -2.74
C GLU A 48 8.04 -13.05 -3.11
N ASN A 49 8.48 -12.11 -2.26
CA ASN A 49 9.63 -11.22 -2.47
C ASN A 49 9.55 -10.39 -3.77
N ARG A 50 8.34 -10.14 -4.29
CA ARG A 50 8.10 -9.30 -5.47
C ARG A 50 8.11 -7.82 -5.12
N VAL A 51 7.79 -7.48 -3.87
CA VAL A 51 7.94 -6.13 -3.32
C VAL A 51 8.64 -6.18 -1.96
N GLN A 52 9.30 -5.08 -1.60
CA GLN A 52 10.01 -4.94 -0.32
C GLN A 52 9.10 -4.40 0.80
N ILE A 53 8.02 -3.71 0.44
CA ILE A 53 7.06 -3.12 1.37
C ILE A 53 5.65 -3.37 0.82
N ALA A 54 4.75 -3.79 1.70
CA ALA A 54 3.32 -3.87 1.44
C ALA A 54 2.58 -2.75 2.16
N ALA A 55 1.78 -1.97 1.43
CA ALA A 55 0.83 -1.04 2.02
C ALA A 55 -0.45 -1.79 2.40
N ILE A 56 -0.89 -1.72 3.65
CA ILE A 56 -2.11 -2.40 4.11
C ILE A 56 -3.00 -1.44 4.90
N SER A 57 -4.30 -1.47 4.58
CA SER A 57 -5.35 -0.69 5.27
C SER A 57 -6.21 -1.55 6.20
N ARG A 58 -5.74 -2.76 6.53
CA ARG A 58 -6.35 -3.68 7.50
C ARG A 58 -5.28 -4.27 8.41
N THR A 59 -5.71 -4.84 9.53
CA THR A 59 -4.86 -5.70 10.36
C THR A 59 -4.42 -6.94 9.58
N LEU A 60 -3.29 -7.54 9.98
CA LEU A 60 -2.86 -8.82 9.43
C LEU A 60 -3.83 -9.92 9.84
N LEU A 61 -4.07 -10.85 8.93
CA LEU A 61 -4.78 -12.10 9.23
C LEU A 61 -3.87 -13.00 10.10
N PRO A 62 -4.43 -13.91 10.92
CA PRO A 62 -3.65 -14.80 11.75
C PRO A 62 -2.51 -15.51 11.00
N GLU A 63 -2.79 -16.05 9.82
CA GLU A 63 -1.83 -16.73 8.96
C GLU A 63 -0.71 -15.81 8.42
N GLU A 64 -0.99 -14.52 8.25
CA GLU A 64 0.00 -13.52 7.84
C GLU A 64 0.84 -13.09 9.05
N SER A 65 0.24 -13.00 10.24
CA SER A 65 0.90 -12.61 11.48
C SER A 65 1.84 -13.66 12.06
N LEU A 66 1.61 -14.94 11.74
CA LEU A 66 2.48 -16.06 12.15
C LEU A 66 3.84 -16.04 11.43
N GLN A 67 3.96 -15.29 10.34
CA GLN A 67 5.22 -15.12 9.64
C GLN A 67 6.12 -14.14 10.40
N ARG A 68 7.09 -14.69 11.14
CA ARG A 68 8.00 -13.95 12.05
C ARG A 68 8.83 -12.84 11.39
N ASN A 69 8.80 -12.69 10.07
CA ASN A 69 9.58 -11.72 9.31
C ASN A 69 8.76 -10.51 8.81
N ILE A 70 7.45 -10.44 9.06
CA ILE A 70 6.64 -9.27 8.71
C ILE A 70 6.52 -8.36 9.94
N LYS A 71 7.03 -7.13 9.81
CA LYS A 71 6.88 -6.09 10.83
C LYS A 71 5.87 -5.04 10.38
N LEU A 72 4.84 -4.83 11.19
CA LEU A 72 3.87 -3.76 10.97
C LEU A 72 4.39 -2.42 11.47
N ILE A 73 4.25 -1.39 10.64
CA ILE A 73 4.56 0.00 10.99
C ILE A 73 3.31 0.84 10.67
N PRO A 74 2.61 1.39 11.68
CA PRO A 74 1.50 2.29 11.43
C PRO A 74 2.04 3.63 10.90
N ILE A 75 1.55 4.07 9.74
CA ILE A 75 1.99 5.32 9.09
C ILE A 75 0.88 6.36 8.94
N ALA A 76 -0.38 5.94 9.04
CA ALA A 76 -1.54 6.79 8.87
C ALA A 76 -2.77 6.17 9.53
N GLN A 77 -3.74 7.03 9.83
CA GLN A 77 -5.10 6.65 10.19
C GLN A 77 -6.03 7.24 9.13
N ASP A 78 -6.95 6.42 8.61
CA ASP A 78 -7.90 6.82 7.58
C ASP A 78 -9.31 6.96 8.16
N ALA A 79 -10.11 7.85 7.59
CA ALA A 79 -11.50 8.05 7.96
C ALA A 79 -12.39 7.62 6.79
N LEU A 80 -13.28 6.65 7.04
CA LEU A 80 -14.24 6.20 6.04
C LEU A 80 -15.48 7.10 6.07
N ALA A 81 -15.79 7.70 4.92
CA ALA A 81 -17.01 8.48 4.72
C ALA A 81 -17.98 7.73 3.80
N ILE A 82 -19.28 7.81 4.10
CA ILE A 82 -20.35 7.31 3.23
C ILE A 82 -20.79 8.47 2.36
N VAL A 83 -20.69 8.30 1.04
CA VAL A 83 -21.18 9.27 0.06
C VAL A 83 -22.44 8.69 -0.58
N VAL A 84 -23.57 9.39 -0.45
CA VAL A 84 -24.85 9.02 -1.07
C VAL A 84 -25.17 10.00 -2.18
N GLY A 85 -25.27 9.51 -3.41
CA GLY A 85 -25.73 10.30 -4.55
C GLY A 85 -27.25 10.36 -4.57
N ILE A 86 -27.82 11.56 -4.52
CA ILE A 86 -29.26 11.78 -4.75
C ILE A 86 -29.35 12.31 -6.19
N ASN A 87 -30.00 11.55 -7.08
CA ASN A 87 -30.05 11.76 -8.55
C ASN A 87 -28.74 11.46 -9.30
N ASN A 88 -28.24 10.23 -9.15
CA ASN A 88 -27.24 9.71 -10.08
C ASN A 88 -27.91 9.53 -11.46
N PRO A 89 -27.48 10.24 -12.53
CA PRO A 89 -28.13 10.18 -13.84
C PRO A 89 -28.12 8.77 -14.44
#